data_AF-A0A9Q4FZK8-F1
#
_entry.id   AF-A0A9Q4FZK8-F1
#
_cell.length_a   1.000
_cell.length_b   1.000
_cell.length_c   1.000
_cell.angle_alpha   90.00
_cell.angle_beta   90.00
_cell.angle_gamma   90.00
#
_symmetry.space_group_name_H-M   'P 1'
#
loop_
_entity.id
_entity.type
_entity.pdbx_description
1 polymer ?
#
loop_
_entity_poly.entity_id
_entity_poly.type
_entity_poly.pdbx_seq_one_letter_code
_entity_poly.pdbx_strand_id
1 'polypeptide(L)' 'MKRYRIIYKQKFMGKVIQDSYVRSINNKQELHNAINALYEDPHVFSVDYEELKD' A
#
# COMPACT_ATOMS: atom_id res chain seq x y z
N MET A 1 -15.83 -9.32 -0.17
CA MET A 1 -14.63 -8.73 -0.79
C MET A 1 -14.79 -7.22 -0.74
N LYS A 2 -13.75 -6.50 -0.31
CA LYS A 2 -13.75 -5.04 -0.21
C LYS A 2 -12.61 -4.50 -1.05
N ARG A 3 -12.80 -3.32 -1.66
CA ARG A 3 -11.75 -2.65 -2.41
C ARG A 3 -10.99 -1.72 -1.49
N TYR A 4 -9.67 -1.79 -1.53
CA TYR A 4 -8.80 -0.87 -0.81
C TYR A 4 -7.90 -0.14 -1.80
N ARG A 5 -7.75 1.16 -1.61
CA ARG A 5 -6.66 1.92 -2.20
C ARG A 5 -5.48 1.83 -1.23
N ILE A 6 -4.38 1.25 -1.69
CA ILE A 6 -3.12 1.19 -0.94
C ILE A 6 -2.22 2.30 -1.49
N ILE A 7 -1.72 3.14 -0.61
CA ILE A 7 -0.90 4.31 -0.92
C ILE A 7 0.46 4.09 -0.27
N TYR A 8 1.54 4.31 -0.99
CA TYR A 8 2.88 4.12 -0.45
C TYR A 8 3.80 5.29 -0.83
N LYS A 9 4.74 5.59 0.07
CA LYS A 9 5.78 6.61 -0.12
C LYS A 9 7.15 5.94 -0.08
N GLN A 10 7.99 6.29 -1.04
CA GLN A 10 9.35 5.78 -1.14
C GLN A 10 10.36 6.90 -1.44
N LYS A 11 11.62 6.67 -1.08
CA LYS A 11 12.74 7.55 -1.41
C LYS A 11 13.42 7.05 -2.68
N PHE A 12 13.36 7.84 -3.75
CA PHE A 12 14.03 7.54 -5.01
C PHE A 12 14.90 8.73 -5.44
N MET A 13 16.20 8.49 -5.63
CA MET A 13 17.18 9.52 -6.00
C MET A 13 17.13 10.79 -5.13
N GLY A 14 16.96 10.62 -3.81
CA GLY A 14 16.87 11.73 -2.85
C GLY A 14 15.54 12.48 -2.84
N LYS A 15 14.55 12.06 -3.65
CA LYS A 15 13.19 12.61 -3.66
C LYS A 15 12.23 11.65 -3.00
N VAL A 16 11.22 12.19 -2.32
CA VAL A 16 10.07 11.41 -1.87
C VAL A 16 9.07 11.35 -3.01
N ILE A 17 8.73 10.13 -3.43
CA ILE A 17 7.67 9.88 -4.40
C ILE A 17 6.54 9.10 -3.71
N GLN A 18 5.31 9.39 -4.13
CA GLN A 18 4.10 8.74 -3.63
C GLN A 18 3.37 8.11 -4.81
N ASP A 19 2.88 6.90 -4.62
CA ASP A 19 2.07 6.20 -5.60
C ASP A 19 0.97 5.39 -4.90
N SER A 20 -0.02 4.91 -5.66
CA SER A 20 -1.13 4.15 -5.11
C SER A 20 -1.71 3.17 -6.12
N TYR A 21 -2.20 2.04 -5.62
CA TYR A 21 -2.93 1.06 -6.41
C TYR A 21 -4.19 0.58 -5.69
N VAL A 22 -5.15 0.09 -6.46
CA VAL A 22 -6.40 -0.48 -5.92
C VAL A 22 -6.31 -1.99 -5.94
N ARG A 23 -6.67 -2.62 -4.82
CA ARG A 23 -6.71 -4.08 -4.68
C ARG A 23 -8.00 -4.52 -4.02
N SER A 24 -8.56 -5.61 -4.53
CA SER A 24 -9.68 -6.31 -3.91
C SER A 24 -9.15 -7.26 -2.85
N ILE A 25 -9.62 -7.11 -1.61
CA ILE A 25 -9.17 -7.85 -0.43
C ILE A 25 -10.34 -8.66 0.12
N ASN A 26 -10.09 -9.93 0.43
CA ASN A 26 -11.10 -10.83 0.98
C ASN A 26 -11.17 -10.78 2.52
N ASN A 27 -10.02 -10.62 3.18
CA ASN A 27 -9.91 -10.60 4.63
C ASN A 27 -8.76 -9.70 5.11
N LYS A 28 -8.71 -9.42 6.42
CA LYS A 28 -7.69 -8.54 7.01
C LYS A 28 -6.26 -9.08 6.86
N GLN A 29 -6.07 -10.40 6.84
CA GLN A 29 -4.73 -11.00 6.67
C GLN A 29 -4.16 -10.68 5.28
N GLU A 30 -4.99 -10.75 4.24
CA GLU A 30 -4.59 -10.41 2.88
C GLU A 30 -4.18 -8.93 2.76
N LEU A 31 -4.89 -8.02 3.44
CA LEU A 31 -4.49 -6.60 3.52
C LEU A 31 -3.14 -6.44 4.21
N HIS A 32 -2.95 -7.11 5.35
CA HIS A 32 -1.71 -7.05 6.10
C HIS A 32 -0.51 -7.59 5.29
N ASN A 33 -0.70 -8.70 4.57
CA ASN A 33 0.32 -9.26 3.68
C ASN A 33 0.65 -8.30 2.53
N ALA A 34 -0.35 -7.63 1.94
CA ALA A 34 -0.12 -6.65 0.87
C ALA A 34 0.67 -5.42 1.36
N ILE A 35 0.40 -4.96 2.59
CA ILE A 35 1.16 -3.87 3.22
C ILE A 35 2.60 -4.32 3.50
N ASN A 36 2.79 -5.50 4.08
CA ASN A 36 4.12 -6.01 4.43
C ASN A 36 5.00 -6.22 3.19
N ALA A 37 4.42 -6.70 2.08
CA ALA A 37 5.14 -6.86 0.81
C ALA A 37 5.71 -5.53 0.28
N LEU A 38 5.06 -4.39 0.54
CA LEU A 38 5.59 -3.08 0.15
C LEU A 38 6.78 -2.67 1.02
N TYR A 39 6.78 -3.04 2.31
CA TYR A 39 7.91 -2.79 3.21
C TYR A 39 9.11 -3.72 2.97
N GLU A 40 8.99 -4.73 2.09
CA GLU A 40 10.16 -5.51 1.62
C GLU A 40 11.10 -4.66 0.75
N ASP A 41 10.60 -3.59 0.13
CA ASP A 41 11.45 -2.58 -0.53
C ASP A 41 12.03 -1.62 0.53
N PRO A 42 13.37 -1.58 0.71
CA PRO A 42 14.00 -0.72 1.70
C PRO A 42 13.82 0.78 1.45
N HIS A 43 13.38 1.17 0.24
CA HIS A 43 13.09 2.56 -0.09
C HIS A 43 11.70 2.99 0.36
N VAL A 44 10.78 2.07 0.59
CA VAL A 44 9.43 2.33 1.09
C VAL A 44 9.49 2.57 2.59
N PHE A 45 8.97 3.70 3.04
CA PHE A 45 9.03 4.11 4.45
C PHE A 45 7.67 4.45 5.06
N SER A 46 6.61 4.46 4.25
CA SER A 46 5.24 4.73 4.70
C SER A 46 4.26 4.08 3.73
N VAL A 47 3.30 3.34 4.30
CA VAL A 47 2.21 2.69 3.59
C VAL A 47 0.92 2.97 4.34
N ASP A 48 -0.06 3.55 3.65
CA ASP A 48 -1.41 3.83 4.13
C ASP A 48 -2.43 3.07 3.28
N TYR A 49 -3.65 2.92 3.78
CA TYR A 49 -4.74 2.31 3.02
C TYR A 49 -6.09 2.96 3.33
N GLU A 50 -6.96 2.95 2.33
CA GLU A 50 -8.30 3.51 2.38
C GLU A 50 -9.29 2.45 1.88
N GLU A 51 -10.34 2.14 2.65
CA GLU A 51 -11.44 1.32 2.15
C GLU A 51 -12.27 2.13 1.15
N LEU A 52 -12.33 1.69 -0.10
CA LEU A 52 -13.18 2.29 -1.12
C LEU A 52 -14.60 1.76 -0.93
N LYS A 53 -15.50 2.66 -0.53
CA LYS A 53 -16.93 2.39 -0.55
C LYS A 53 -17.44 2.74 -1.95
N ASP A 54 -17.98 1.74 -2.63
CA ASP A 54 -18.81 1.96 -3.83
C ASP A 54 -20.11 2.68 -3.47
#